data_AF-A0A836VN49-F1
#
_entry.id   AF-A0A836VN49-F1
#
_cell.length_a   1.000
_cell.length_b   1.000
_cell.length_c   1.000
_cell.angle_alpha   90.00
_cell.angle_beta   90.00
_cell.angle_gamma   90.00
#
_symmetry.space_group_name_H-M   'P 1'
#
loop_
_entity.id
_entity.type
_entity.pdbx_description
1 polymer ?
#
loop_
_entity_poly.entity_id
_entity_poly.type
_entity_poly.pdbx_seq_one_letter_code
_entity_poly.pdbx_strand_id
1 'polypeptide(L)'
;MSSILLLGNIDFCYKVIAKGKLMVNIRALVISLAILCGASMIFLGWIAAYGWGEDIVNAISSVYIGYSPGFLGGLIGGFWGALDGGIGGLIFGLLYNWFAKKF
;
A
#
# COMPACT_ATOMS: atom_id res chain seq x y z
N MET A 1 43.61 18.13 -15.88
CA MET A 1 42.30 18.63 -16.33
C MET A 1 41.29 17.50 -16.61
N SER A 2 41.70 16.33 -17.12
CA SER A 2 40.82 15.16 -17.37
C SER A 2 40.28 14.46 -16.09
N SER A 3 41.06 14.40 -15.01
CA SER A 3 40.72 13.66 -13.78
C SER A 3 39.64 14.30 -12.89
N ILE A 4 39.49 15.64 -12.91
CA ILE A 4 38.45 16.37 -12.15
C ILE A 4 37.07 16.25 -12.83
N LEU A 5 37.03 16.20 -14.16
CA LEU A 5 35.80 15.94 -14.93
C LEU A 5 35.29 14.51 -14.70
N LEU A 6 36.19 13.53 -14.57
CA LEU A 6 35.85 12.16 -14.23
C LEU A 6 35.22 12.05 -12.83
N LEU A 7 35.81 12.69 -11.82
CA LEU A 7 35.26 12.69 -10.45
C LEU A 7 33.89 13.38 -10.37
N GLY A 8 33.71 14.52 -11.04
CA GLY A 8 32.41 15.21 -11.10
C GLY A 8 31.30 14.38 -11.75
N ASN A 9 31.61 13.60 -12.80
CA ASN A 9 30.65 12.69 -13.42
C ASN A 9 30.31 11.50 -12.51
N ILE A 10 31.27 11.00 -11.74
CA ILE A 10 31.06 9.87 -10.81
C ILE A 10 30.17 10.31 -9.64
N ASP A 11 30.42 11.48 -9.03
CA ASP A 11 29.59 12.02 -7.94
C ASP A 11 28.15 12.32 -8.40
N PHE A 12 28.00 12.84 -9.62
CA PHE A 12 26.68 13.07 -10.23
C PHE A 12 25.94 11.76 -10.46
N CYS A 13 26.59 10.76 -11.08
CA CYS A 13 26.03 9.41 -11.25
C CYS A 13 25.67 8.78 -9.89
N TYR A 14 26.52 8.90 -8.88
CA TYR A 14 26.26 8.35 -7.55
C TYR A 14 25.03 8.99 -6.91
N LYS A 15 24.86 10.31 -6.99
CA LYS A 15 23.66 11.00 -6.50
C LYS A 15 22.40 10.60 -7.27
N VAL A 16 22.45 10.46 -8.59
CA VAL A 16 21.30 10.03 -9.39
C VAL A 16 20.91 8.58 -9.06
N ILE A 17 21.88 7.68 -8.96
CA ILE A 17 21.67 6.27 -8.62
C ILE A 17 21.16 6.12 -7.19
N ALA A 18 21.75 6.82 -6.23
CA ALA A 18 21.31 6.82 -4.83
C ALA A 18 19.90 7.39 -4.68
N LYS A 19 19.57 8.48 -5.39
CA LYS A 19 18.24 9.08 -5.40
C LYS A 19 17.19 8.15 -6.04
N GLY A 20 17.55 7.45 -7.11
CA GLY A 20 16.71 6.40 -7.70
C GLY A 20 16.51 5.19 -6.78
N LYS A 21 17.49 4.87 -5.93
CA LYS A 21 17.44 3.75 -4.96
C LYS A 21 16.56 4.05 -3.73
N LEU A 22 16.38 5.33 -3.39
CA LEU A 22 15.58 5.76 -2.23
C LEU A 22 14.06 5.84 -2.53
N MET A 23 13.67 5.94 -3.80
CA MET A 23 12.26 6.11 -4.16
C MET A 23 11.51 4.78 -4.14
N VAL A 24 10.31 4.78 -3.53
CA VAL A 24 9.44 3.61 -3.51
C VAL A 24 8.80 3.42 -4.89
N ASN A 25 8.77 2.17 -5.35
CA ASN A 25 8.01 1.81 -6.54
C ASN A 25 6.51 1.82 -6.22
N ILE A 26 5.83 2.87 -6.68
CA ILE A 26 4.40 3.10 -6.43
C ILE A 26 3.55 1.92 -6.91
N ARG A 27 3.86 1.32 -8.06
CA ARG A 27 3.06 0.21 -8.61
C ARG A 27 3.14 -1.02 -7.72
N ALA A 28 4.34 -1.38 -7.30
CA ALA A 28 4.56 -2.50 -6.40
C ALA A 28 3.85 -2.25 -5.06
N LEU A 29 4.00 -1.05 -4.50
CA LEU A 29 3.38 -0.65 -3.23
C LEU A 29 1.84 -0.71 -3.30
N VAL A 30 1.22 -0.17 -4.35
CA VAL A 30 -0.23 -0.19 -4.57
C VAL A 30 -0.75 -1.63 -4.60
N ILE A 31 -0.09 -2.50 -5.37
CA ILE A 31 -0.52 -3.90 -5.50
C ILE A 31 -0.34 -4.64 -4.17
N SER A 32 0.79 -4.45 -3.49
CA SER A 32 1.04 -5.08 -2.19
C SER A 32 0.03 -4.65 -1.13
N LEU A 33 -0.31 -3.37 -1.03
CA LEU A 33 -1.29 -2.87 -0.06
C LEU A 33 -2.72 -3.27 -0.41
N ALA A 34 -3.10 -3.24 -1.70
CA ALA A 34 -4.40 -3.73 -2.13
C ALA A 34 -4.59 -5.22 -1.75
N ILE A 35 -3.60 -6.06 -2.01
CA ILE A 35 -3.67 -7.49 -1.67
C ILE A 35 -3.68 -7.68 -0.15
N LEU A 36 -2.81 -6.99 0.60
CA LEU A 36 -2.72 -7.14 2.05
C LEU A 36 -4.02 -6.72 2.74
N CYS A 37 -4.54 -5.52 2.42
CA CYS A 37 -5.77 -5.00 2.99
C CYS A 37 -6.98 -5.86 2.55
N GLY A 38 -7.09 -6.20 1.27
CA GLY A 38 -8.16 -7.06 0.78
C GLY A 38 -8.17 -8.44 1.45
N ALA A 39 -7.01 -9.11 1.51
CA ALA A 39 -6.88 -10.40 2.19
C ALA A 39 -7.25 -10.29 3.67
N SER A 40 -6.80 -9.23 4.36
CA SER A 40 -7.12 -9.03 5.78
C SER A 40 -8.63 -8.92 6.03
N MET A 41 -9.38 -8.25 5.15
CA MET A 41 -10.83 -8.09 5.27
C MET A 41 -11.60 -9.39 4.99
N ILE A 42 -11.10 -10.22 4.06
CA ILE A 42 -11.63 -11.56 3.82
C ILE A 42 -11.48 -12.41 5.08
N PHE A 43 -10.27 -12.49 5.62
CA PHE A 43 -10.01 -13.28 6.83
C PHE A 43 -10.81 -12.76 8.02
N LEU A 44 -10.90 -11.45 8.21
CA LEU A 44 -11.68 -10.87 9.30
C LEU A 44 -13.17 -11.21 9.18
N GLY A 45 -13.75 -11.13 7.97
CA GLY A 45 -15.16 -11.51 7.73
C GLY A 45 -15.42 -13.00 7.97
N TRP A 46 -14.46 -13.87 7.64
CA TRP A 46 -14.58 -15.31 7.87
C TRP A 46 -14.38 -15.69 9.34
N ILE A 47 -13.43 -15.08 10.03
CA ILE A 47 -13.21 -15.32 11.46
C ILE A 47 -14.40 -14.79 12.27
N ALA A 48 -14.98 -13.66 11.88
CA ALA A 48 -16.21 -13.13 12.49
C ALA A 48 -17.38 -14.11 12.39
N ALA A 49 -17.43 -14.96 11.35
CA ALA A 49 -18.44 -16.01 11.25
C ALA A 49 -18.35 -17.06 12.38
N TYR A 50 -17.18 -17.20 13.02
CA TYR A 50 -16.95 -18.08 14.17
C TYR A 50 -17.06 -17.34 15.52
N GLY A 51 -17.57 -16.10 15.52
CA GLY A 51 -17.85 -15.33 16.74
C GLY A 51 -16.69 -14.47 17.25
N TRP A 52 -15.64 -14.22 16.45
CA TRP A 52 -14.54 -13.35 16.83
C TRP A 52 -14.37 -12.16 15.88
N GLY A 53 -14.39 -10.93 16.42
CA GLY A 53 -14.23 -9.71 15.62
C GLY A 53 -15.51 -9.21 14.95
N GLU A 54 -16.68 -9.68 15.38
CA GLU A 54 -17.98 -9.28 14.84
C GLU A 54 -18.23 -7.77 14.98
N ASP A 55 -17.89 -7.19 16.13
CA ASP A 55 -17.98 -5.74 16.36
C ASP A 55 -17.11 -4.94 15.38
N ILE A 56 -15.94 -5.46 15.02
CA ILE A 56 -15.04 -4.82 14.06
C ILE A 56 -15.65 -4.87 12.67
N VAL A 57 -16.18 -6.03 12.27
CA VAL A 57 -16.87 -6.18 10.98
C VAL A 57 -18.09 -5.27 10.90
N ASN A 58 -18.86 -5.15 11.98
CA ASN A 58 -20.02 -4.26 12.06
C ASN A 58 -19.65 -2.78 12.01
N ALA A 59 -18.53 -2.38 12.61
CA ALA A 59 -18.02 -1.02 12.47
C ALA A 59 -17.61 -0.71 11.02
N ILE A 60 -16.89 -1.63 10.37
CA ILE A 60 -16.41 -1.47 8.99
C ILE A 60 -17.57 -1.53 7.98
N SER A 61 -18.60 -2.33 8.23
CA SER A 61 -19.76 -2.47 7.34
C SER A 61 -20.56 -1.17 7.17
N SER A 62 -20.40 -0.20 8.09
CA SER A 62 -20.94 1.16 7.92
C SER A 62 -20.37 1.90 6.71
N VAL A 63 -19.17 1.53 6.28
CA VAL A 63 -18.47 2.09 5.11
C VAL A 63 -18.45 1.07 3.96
N TYR A 64 -18.20 -0.20 4.27
CA TYR A 64 -18.10 -1.28 3.29
C TYR A 64 -19.47 -1.90 3.09
N ILE A 65 -20.22 -1.36 2.13
CA ILE A 65 -21.58 -1.80 1.82
C ILE A 65 -21.57 -3.28 1.43
N GLY A 66 -22.35 -4.10 2.15
CA GLY A 66 -22.43 -5.54 1.95
C GLY A 66 -21.35 -6.35 2.68
N TYR A 67 -20.50 -5.70 3.49
CA TYR A 67 -19.60 -6.41 4.39
C TYR A 67 -20.38 -6.96 5.59
N SER A 68 -20.25 -8.25 5.82
CA SER A 68 -20.87 -8.94 6.94
C SER A 68 -20.00 -10.11 7.38
N PRO A 69 -20.21 -10.65 8.60
CA PRO A 69 -19.64 -11.93 8.96
C PRO A 69 -20.09 -13.02 7.98
N GLY A 70 -19.19 -13.94 7.61
CA GLY A 70 -19.47 -15.06 6.71
C GLY A 70 -18.68 -15.04 5.41
N PHE A 71 -18.85 -16.10 4.60
CA PHE A 71 -18.03 -16.32 3.41
C PHE A 71 -18.20 -15.23 2.35
N LEU A 72 -19.45 -14.94 1.95
CA LEU A 72 -19.79 -13.93 0.95
C LEU A 72 -19.47 -12.51 1.44
N GLY A 73 -19.79 -12.22 2.70
CA GLY A 73 -19.46 -10.94 3.32
C GLY A 73 -17.94 -10.70 3.32
N GLY A 74 -17.15 -11.71 3.69
CA GLY A 74 -15.68 -11.66 3.59
C GLY A 74 -15.17 -11.30 2.19
N LEU A 75 -15.72 -11.90 1.13
CA LEU A 75 -15.32 -11.58 -0.25
C LEU A 75 -15.66 -10.13 -0.65
N ILE A 76 -16.84 -9.64 -0.26
CA ILE A 76 -17.25 -8.24 -0.50
C ILE A 76 -16.33 -7.28 0.27
N GLY A 77 -16.05 -7.58 1.54
CA GLY A 77 -15.09 -6.83 2.34
C GLY A 77 -13.69 -6.84 1.76
N GLY A 78 -13.26 -7.97 1.18
CA GLY A 78 -11.99 -8.09 0.47
C GLY A 78 -11.88 -7.18 -0.74
N PHE A 79 -12.95 -7.07 -1.52
CA PHE A 79 -12.99 -6.16 -2.66
C PHE A 79 -12.88 -4.70 -2.23
N TRP A 80 -13.65 -4.29 -1.22
CA TRP A 80 -13.57 -2.95 -0.65
C TRP A 80 -12.20 -2.66 -0.02
N GLY A 81 -11.65 -3.61 0.74
CA GLY A 81 -10.33 -3.51 1.35
C GLY A 81 -9.20 -3.42 0.33
N ALA A 82 -9.34 -4.10 -0.82
CA ALA A 82 -8.38 -3.98 -1.91
C ALA A 82 -8.45 -2.61 -2.61
N LEU A 83 -9.65 -2.07 -2.80
CA LEU A 83 -9.84 -0.73 -3.34
C LEU A 83 -9.22 0.33 -2.42
N ASP A 84 -9.56 0.28 -1.13
CA ASP A 84 -9.07 1.22 -0.13
C ASP A 84 -7.56 1.09 0.09
N GLY A 85 -7.04 -0.14 0.21
CA GLY A 85 -5.61 -0.41 0.30
C GLY A 85 -4.83 0.03 -0.94
N GLY A 86 -5.42 -0.11 -2.13
CA GLY A 86 -4.83 0.35 -3.38
C GLY A 86 -4.76 1.87 -3.47
N ILE A 87 -5.85 2.57 -3.14
CA ILE A 87 -5.92 4.03 -3.10
C ILE A 87 -4.96 4.57 -2.03
N GLY A 88 -4.99 4.01 -0.83
CA GLY A 88 -4.09 4.35 0.26
C GLY A 88 -2.62 4.15 -0.12
N GLY A 89 -2.29 3.04 -0.77
CA GLY A 89 -0.94 2.77 -1.27
C GLY A 89 -0.49 3.74 -2.35
N LEU A 90 -1.40 4.19 -3.22
CA LEU A 90 -1.10 5.19 -4.24
C LEU A 90 -0.78 6.54 -3.60
N ILE A 91 -1.65 7.00 -2.70
CA ILE A 91 -1.48 8.26 -1.98
C ILE A 91 -0.19 8.23 -1.15
N PHE A 92 0.04 7.14 -0.40
CA PHE A 92 1.24 6.97 0.42
C PHE A 92 2.51 6.95 -0.45
N GLY A 93 2.52 6.21 -1.55
CA GLY A 93 3.68 6.14 -2.45
C GLY A 93 4.01 7.50 -3.08
N LEU A 94 2.99 8.27 -3.47
CA LEU A 94 3.18 9.63 -3.99
C LEU A 94 3.74 10.57 -2.92
N LEU A 95 3.16 10.54 -1.72
CA LEU A 95 3.58 11.38 -0.60
C LEU A 95 5.02 11.03 -0.15
N TYR A 96 5.33 9.74 -0.01
CA TYR A 96 6.66 9.26 0.32
C TYR A 96 7.69 9.75 -0.70
N ASN A 97 7.42 9.57 -2.00
CA ASN A 97 8.32 9.99 -3.06
C ASN A 97 8.44 11.52 -3.17
N TRP A 98 7.41 12.27 -2.76
CA TRP A 98 7.50 13.73 -2.66
C TRP A 98 8.47 14.16 -1.56
N PHE A 99 8.34 13.57 -0.36
CA PHE A 99 9.25 13.84 0.75
C PHE A 99 10.68 13.38 0.47
N ALA A 100 10.87 12.19 -0.11
CA ALA A 100 12.18 11.65 -0.49
C ALA A 100 12.89 12.45 -1.60
N LYS A 101 12.18 13.31 -2.32
CA LYS A 101 12.80 14.27 -3.26
C LYS A 101 13.24 15.56 -2.57
N LYS A 102 12.57 15.92 -1.47
CA LYS A 102 12.76 17.16 -0.74
C LYS A 102 13.85 17.04 0.33
N PHE A 103 13.95 15.89 0.97
CA PHE A 103 14.96 15.54 1.97
C PHE A 103 15.98 14.58 1.35
#